data_AF-A0A941V989-F1
#
_entry.id   AF-A0A941V989-F1
#
_cell.length_a   1.000
_cell.length_b   1.000
_cell.length_c   1.000
_cell.angle_alpha   90.00
_cell.angle_beta   90.00
_cell.angle_gamma   90.00
#
_symmetry.space_group_name_H-M   'P 1'
#
loop_
_entity.id
_entity.type
_entity.pdbx_description
1 polymer ?
#
loop_
_entity_poly.entity_id
_entity_poly.type
_entity_poly.pdbx_seq_one_letter_code
_entity_poly.pdbx_strand_id
1 'polypeptide(L)'
;MEENGRKQKWIMWAWVLAVAVAAIFFASYRDSQQVEQLSYSEFLQQLEAKNINEVFIQQDVIRGELIKPAAEGRKRFIVTRVDGRIAELLAKHNVKFSGVTESSLLRDILGWVIPVVLFAGFWVFFSRRLSEQGGGGLGGGFMSFGKSN
;
A
#
# COMPACT_ATOMS: atom_id res chain seq x y z
N MET A 1 -10.19 -41.51 8.08
CA MET A 1 -11.07 -40.59 7.33
C MET A 1 -10.99 -39.13 7.83
N GLU A 2 -10.36 -38.83 8.97
CA GLU A 2 -10.30 -37.46 9.53
C GLU A 2 -9.27 -36.50 8.89
N GLU A 3 -8.31 -37.01 8.13
CA GLU A 3 -7.23 -36.20 7.55
C GLU A 3 -7.74 -35.24 6.46
N ASN A 4 -8.74 -35.67 5.66
CA ASN A 4 -9.28 -34.89 4.56
C ASN A 4 -10.07 -33.66 5.03
N GLY A 5 -10.76 -33.74 6.16
CA GLY A 5 -11.50 -32.60 6.72
C GLY A 5 -10.59 -31.47 7.21
N ARG A 6 -9.39 -31.81 7.71
CA ARG A 6 -8.35 -30.82 8.05
C ARG A 6 -7.79 -30.17 6.80
N LYS A 7 -7.46 -30.95 5.76
CA LYS A 7 -6.94 -30.43 4.48
C LYS A 7 -7.94 -29.50 3.79
N GLN A 8 -9.23 -29.86 3.76
CA GLN A 8 -10.29 -29.00 3.20
C GLN A 8 -10.46 -27.68 3.96
N LYS A 9 -10.42 -27.69 5.30
CA LYS A 9 -10.47 -26.46 6.11
C LYS A 9 -9.28 -25.54 5.82
N TRP A 10 -8.09 -26.10 5.66
CA TRP A 10 -6.87 -25.32 5.32
C TRP A 10 -6.94 -24.71 3.92
N ILE A 11 -7.45 -25.46 2.94
CA ILE A 11 -7.68 -24.95 1.59
C ILE A 11 -8.70 -23.80 1.62
N MET A 12 -9.79 -23.93 2.38
CA MET A 12 -10.80 -22.87 2.53
C MET A 12 -10.21 -21.58 3.13
N TRP A 13 -9.41 -21.68 4.20
CA TRP A 13 -8.74 -20.52 4.79
C TRP A 13 -7.69 -19.91 3.85
N ALA A 14 -6.96 -20.73 3.08
CA ALA A 14 -6.05 -20.25 2.06
C ALA A 14 -6.77 -19.46 0.96
N TRP A 15 -7.95 -19.92 0.50
CA TRP A 15 -8.77 -19.19 -0.46
C TRP A 15 -9.31 -17.88 0.11
N VAL A 16 -9.75 -17.85 1.37
CA VAL A 16 -10.20 -16.60 2.04
C VAL A 16 -9.06 -15.59 2.11
N LEU A 17 -7.86 -16.02 2.49
CA LEU A 17 -6.68 -15.15 2.55
C LEU A 17 -6.29 -14.63 1.15
N ALA A 18 -6.31 -15.49 0.14
CA ALA A 18 -6.02 -15.11 -1.25
C ALA A 18 -7.01 -14.06 -1.77
N VAL A 19 -8.31 -14.23 -1.49
CA VAL A 19 -9.36 -13.26 -1.87
C VAL A 19 -9.20 -11.94 -1.11
N ALA A 20 -8.84 -11.98 0.17
CA ALA A 20 -8.60 -10.76 0.96
C ALA A 20 -7.41 -9.97 0.41
N VAL A 21 -6.30 -10.64 0.11
CA VAL A 21 -5.11 -10.01 -0.52
C VAL A 21 -5.46 -9.45 -1.89
N ALA A 22 -6.20 -10.20 -2.71
CA ALA A 22 -6.65 -9.73 -4.02
C ALA A 22 -7.58 -8.52 -3.90
N ALA A 23 -8.50 -8.49 -2.93
CA ALA A 23 -9.39 -7.35 -2.70
C ALA A 23 -8.62 -6.09 -2.27
N ILE A 24 -7.62 -6.23 -1.39
CA ILE A 24 -6.74 -5.12 -0.99
C ILE A 24 -5.93 -4.62 -2.20
N PHE A 25 -5.34 -5.53 -2.97
CA PHE A 25 -4.59 -5.18 -4.18
C PHE A 25 -5.48 -4.47 -5.21
N PHE A 26 -6.70 -4.97 -5.45
CA PHE A 26 -7.65 -4.39 -6.38
C PHE A 26 -8.15 -3.01 -5.92
N ALA A 27 -8.38 -2.83 -4.62
CA ALA A 27 -8.73 -1.55 -4.03
C ALA A 27 -7.60 -0.52 -4.17
N SER A 28 -6.35 -0.93 -3.91
CA SER A 28 -5.17 -0.08 -4.09
C SER A 28 -4.94 0.29 -5.56
N TYR A 29 -5.15 -0.66 -6.48
CA TYR A 29 -5.07 -0.42 -7.91
C TYR A 29 -6.12 0.60 -8.38
N ARG A 30 -7.37 0.49 -7.90
CA ARG A 30 -8.43 1.46 -8.21
C ARG A 30 -8.16 2.86 -7.68
N ASP A 31 -7.61 3.00 -6.48
CA ASP A 31 -7.26 4.33 -5.93
C ASP A 31 -6.18 5.01 -6.77
N SER A 32 -5.19 4.23 -7.24
CA SER A 32 -4.13 4.74 -8.13
C SER A 32 -4.66 5.22 -9.48
N GLN A 33 -5.72 4.60 -10.01
CA GLN A 33 -6.35 4.98 -11.29
C GLN A 33 -7.17 6.28 -11.21
N GLN A 34 -7.50 6.75 -10.00
CA GLN A 34 -8.25 8.00 -9.82
C GLN A 34 -7.36 9.25 -9.78
N VAL A 35 -6.04 9.07 -9.82
CA VAL A 35 -5.07 10.16 -9.82
C VAL A 35 -4.52 10.33 -11.24
N GLU A 36 -4.72 11.51 -11.79
CA GLU A 36 -4.17 11.89 -13.09
C GLU A 36 -2.76 12.44 -12.94
N GLN A 37 -1.81 11.90 -13.70
CA GLN A 37 -0.47 12.47 -13.75
C GLN A 37 -0.46 13.61 -14.78
N LEU A 38 -0.36 14.85 -14.30
CA LEU A 38 -0.27 16.02 -15.17
C LEU A 38 1.18 16.46 -15.31
N SER A 39 1.55 16.92 -16.50
CA SER A 39 2.79 17.67 -16.70
C SER A 39 2.70 19.04 -16.03
N TYR A 40 3.86 19.63 -15.73
CA TYR A 40 3.92 20.97 -15.15
C TYR A 40 3.25 22.03 -16.02
N SER A 41 3.38 21.93 -17.35
CA SER A 41 2.70 22.80 -18.31
C SER A 41 1.18 22.65 -18.29
N GLU A 42 0.67 21.43 -18.22
CA GLU A 42 -0.78 21.18 -18.14
C GLU A 42 -1.35 21.71 -16.83
N PHE A 43 -0.62 21.54 -15.74
CA PHE A 43 -0.99 22.14 -14.45
C PHE A 43 -1.12 23.67 -14.55
N LEU A 44 -0.17 24.36 -15.20
CA LEU A 44 -0.24 25.81 -15.40
C LEU A 44 -1.47 26.19 -16.24
N GLN A 45 -1.78 25.43 -17.29
CA GLN A 45 -2.99 25.67 -18.10
C GLN A 45 -4.28 25.49 -17.27
N GLN A 46 -4.35 24.47 -16.42
CA GLN A 46 -5.50 24.25 -15.53
C GLN A 46 -5.61 25.34 -14.46
N LEU A 47 -4.47 25.87 -13.99
CA LEU A 47 -4.41 26.99 -13.04
C LEU A 47 -4.92 28.29 -13.68
N GLU A 48 -4.46 28.60 -14.89
CA GLU A 48 -4.92 29.76 -15.67
C GLU A 48 -6.43 29.64 -16.01
N ALA A 49 -6.89 28.43 -16.32
CA ALA A 49 -8.31 28.14 -16.57
C ALA A 49 -9.18 28.18 -15.30
N LYS A 50 -8.60 28.46 -14.12
CA LYS A 50 -9.27 28.44 -12.80
C LYS A 50 -9.99 27.12 -12.54
N ASN A 51 -9.45 26.01 -13.02
CA ASN A 51 -10.04 24.67 -12.85
C ASN A 51 -9.47 23.91 -11.64
N ILE A 52 -8.71 24.59 -10.77
CA ILE A 52 -8.08 23.99 -9.59
C ILE A 52 -8.82 24.46 -8.34
N ASN A 53 -9.28 23.50 -7.52
CA ASN A 53 -9.99 23.77 -6.28
C ASN A 53 -9.01 23.97 -5.11
N GLU A 54 -8.20 22.96 -4.86
CA GLU A 54 -7.24 22.93 -3.75
C GLU A 54 -5.96 22.21 -4.16
N VAL A 55 -4.85 22.70 -3.60
CA VAL A 55 -3.50 22.20 -3.89
C VAL A 55 -2.76 21.86 -2.60
N PHE A 56 -2.26 20.64 -2.51
CA PHE A 56 -1.38 20.14 -1.47
C PHE A 56 0.06 20.11 -1.99
N ILE A 57 0.90 20.98 -1.44
CA ILE A 57 2.31 21.11 -1.82
C ILE A 57 3.11 20.17 -0.91
N GLN A 58 3.76 19.17 -1.50
CA GLN A 58 4.72 18.28 -0.85
C GLN A 58 6.15 18.69 -1.21
N GLN A 59 7.15 17.93 -0.74
CA GLN A 59 8.56 18.20 -1.01
C GLN A 59 8.87 18.10 -2.51
N ASP A 60 8.52 16.97 -3.15
CA ASP A 60 8.87 16.70 -4.56
C ASP A 60 7.69 16.82 -5.53
N VAL A 61 6.46 16.73 -5.02
CA VAL A 61 5.24 16.69 -5.83
C VAL A 61 4.19 17.66 -5.31
N ILE A 62 3.32 18.06 -6.21
CA ILE A 62 2.12 18.84 -5.91
C ILE A 62 0.94 17.93 -6.24
N ARG A 63 0.03 17.77 -5.28
CA ARG A 63 -1.22 17.04 -5.46
C ARG A 63 -2.38 18.03 -5.37
N GLY A 64 -3.48 17.76 -6.04
CA GLY A 64 -4.63 18.65 -5.94
C GLY A 64 -5.90 18.06 -6.52
N GLU A 65 -6.97 18.84 -6.42
CA GLU A 65 -8.26 18.49 -6.99
C GLU A 65 -8.72 19.51 -8.02
N LEU A 66 -9.21 19.00 -9.15
CA LEU A 66 -9.83 19.80 -10.21
C LEU A 66 -11.31 20.05 -9.88
N ILE A 67 -11.79 21.24 -10.22
CA ILE A 67 -13.21 21.62 -10.06
C ILE A 67 -14.07 20.84 -11.06
N LYS A 68 -13.65 20.83 -12.32
CA LYS A 68 -14.21 19.97 -13.36
C LYS A 68 -13.34 18.74 -13.50
N PRO A 69 -13.91 17.53 -13.43
CA PRO A 69 -13.14 16.32 -13.69
C PRO A 69 -12.50 16.42 -15.08
N ALA A 70 -11.29 15.90 -15.19
CA ALA A 70 -10.62 15.76 -16.46
C ALA A 70 -11.44 14.87 -17.41
N ALA A 71 -11.04 14.79 -18.68
CA ALA A 71 -11.75 14.02 -19.71
C ALA A 71 -12.01 12.55 -19.31
N GLU A 72 -11.18 12.00 -18.43
CA GLU A 72 -11.30 10.62 -17.90
C GLU A 72 -12.11 10.52 -16.59
N GLY A 73 -12.80 11.56 -16.16
CA GLY A 73 -13.60 11.56 -14.92
C GLY A 73 -12.75 11.70 -13.64
N ARG A 74 -11.43 11.84 -13.78
CA ARG A 74 -10.48 11.98 -12.67
C ARG A 74 -10.57 13.38 -12.07
N LYS A 75 -10.71 13.45 -10.75
CA LYS A 75 -10.75 14.72 -9.99
C LYS A 75 -9.42 15.04 -9.32
N ARG A 76 -8.63 14.02 -8.97
CA ARG A 76 -7.34 14.17 -8.30
C ARG A 76 -6.23 14.20 -9.34
N PHE A 77 -5.24 15.07 -9.15
CA PHE A 77 -4.06 15.11 -9.99
C PHE A 77 -2.77 15.13 -9.16
N ILE A 78 -1.68 14.70 -9.78
CA ILE A 78 -0.33 14.79 -9.27
C ILE A 78 0.59 15.38 -10.34
N VAL A 79 1.44 16.32 -9.93
CA VAL A 79 2.43 16.96 -10.80
C VAL A 79 3.75 17.07 -10.07
N THR A 80 4.86 16.85 -10.78
CA THR A 80 6.20 17.02 -10.21
C THR A 80 6.50 18.49 -10.01
N ARG A 81 7.04 18.86 -8.84
CA ARG A 81 7.39 20.24 -8.53
C ARG A 81 8.66 20.64 -9.27
N VAL A 82 8.61 21.74 -10.01
CA VAL A 82 9.77 22.27 -10.77
C VAL A 82 10.34 23.54 -10.12
N ASP A 83 9.49 24.41 -9.58
CA ASP A 83 9.89 25.72 -9.04
C ASP A 83 9.58 25.85 -7.53
N GLY A 84 10.43 26.58 -6.82
CA GLY A 84 10.23 27.02 -5.44
C GLY A 84 9.11 28.05 -5.27
N ARG A 85 8.83 28.88 -6.29
CA ARG A 85 7.88 30.02 -6.24
C ARG A 85 6.42 29.66 -6.54
N ILE A 86 6.07 28.38 -6.56
CA ILE A 86 4.70 27.94 -6.87
C ILE A 86 3.65 28.51 -5.91
N ALA A 87 4.01 28.75 -4.64
CA ALA A 87 3.11 29.35 -3.65
C ALA A 87 2.69 30.78 -4.05
N GLU A 88 3.61 31.58 -4.60
CA GLU A 88 3.30 32.93 -5.08
C GLU A 88 2.38 32.88 -6.31
N LEU A 89 2.60 31.92 -7.20
CA LEU A 89 1.78 31.72 -8.39
C LEU A 89 0.33 31.33 -8.02
N LEU A 90 0.17 30.41 -7.06
CA LEU A 90 -1.12 29.98 -6.54
C LEU A 90 -1.84 31.11 -5.81
N ALA A 91 -1.11 31.90 -5.03
CA ALA A 91 -1.65 33.08 -4.34
C ALA A 91 -2.20 34.12 -5.32
N LYS A 92 -1.50 34.39 -6.44
CA LYS A 92 -1.99 35.30 -7.50
C LYS A 92 -3.31 34.84 -8.13
N HIS A 93 -3.54 33.53 -8.21
CA HIS A 93 -4.75 32.94 -8.79
C HIS A 93 -5.85 32.67 -7.76
N ASN A 94 -5.64 33.05 -6.49
CA ASN A 94 -6.59 32.89 -5.39
C ASN A 94 -7.01 31.42 -5.17
N VAL A 95 -6.07 30.49 -5.38
CA VAL A 95 -6.27 29.05 -5.17
C VAL A 95 -5.92 28.71 -3.73
N LYS A 96 -6.72 27.85 -3.08
CA LYS A 96 -6.40 27.35 -1.74
C LYS A 96 -5.22 26.39 -1.83
N PHE A 97 -4.18 26.64 -1.03
CA PHE A 97 -3.02 25.76 -0.95
C PHE A 97 -2.64 25.45 0.48
N SER A 98 -2.20 24.21 0.71
CA SER A 98 -1.76 23.70 2.01
C SER A 98 -0.42 22.99 1.87
N GLY A 99 0.52 23.26 2.78
CA GLY A 99 1.77 22.52 2.86
C GLY A 99 1.57 21.23 3.65
N VAL A 100 1.84 20.09 3.03
CA VAL A 100 1.72 18.78 3.71
C VAL A 100 3.10 18.16 3.80
N THR A 101 3.57 17.97 5.04
CA THR A 101 4.71 17.11 5.30
C THR A 101 4.19 15.67 5.32
N GLU A 102 4.29 14.96 4.19
CA GLU A 102 4.12 13.51 4.24
C GLU A 102 5.23 12.95 5.12
N SER A 103 4.88 12.43 6.31
CA SER A 103 5.80 11.66 7.12
C SER A 103 5.95 10.30 6.46
N SER A 104 6.85 10.21 5.47
CA SER A 104 7.15 8.95 4.78
C SER A 104 7.57 7.89 5.80
N LEU A 105 8.22 8.27 6.90
CA LEU A 105 8.62 7.37 7.98
C LEU A 105 7.51 6.43 8.45
N LEU A 106 6.29 6.93 8.71
CA LEU A 106 5.21 6.06 9.14
C LEU A 106 4.74 5.12 8.02
N ARG A 107 4.65 5.63 6.79
CA ARG A 107 4.22 4.84 5.62
C ARG A 107 5.26 3.80 5.23
N ASP A 108 6.54 4.15 5.28
CA ASP A 108 7.69 3.30 5.01
C ASP A 108 7.77 2.22 6.08
N ILE A 109 7.67 2.59 7.37
CA ILE A 109 7.63 1.64 8.49
C ILE A 109 6.48 0.66 8.32
N LEU A 110 5.25 1.14 8.14
CA LEU A 110 4.10 0.25 7.95
C LEU A 110 4.23 -0.61 6.68
N GLY A 111 4.81 -0.06 5.61
CA GLY A 111 5.03 -0.73 4.34
C GLY A 111 5.95 -1.94 4.44
N TRP A 112 7.02 -1.89 5.24
CA TRP A 112 7.92 -3.02 5.45
C TRP A 112 7.55 -3.89 6.67
N VAL A 113 6.94 -3.31 7.70
CA VAL A 113 6.51 -4.03 8.91
C VAL A 113 5.38 -5.01 8.59
N ILE A 114 4.40 -4.63 7.76
CA ILE A 114 3.29 -5.53 7.40
C ILE A 114 3.82 -6.83 6.76
N PRO A 115 4.69 -6.80 5.72
CA PRO A 115 5.34 -8.01 5.18
C PRO A 115 6.08 -8.85 6.21
N VAL A 116 6.88 -8.22 7.09
CA VAL A 116 7.66 -8.93 8.11
C VAL A 116 6.76 -9.62 9.13
N VAL A 117 5.71 -8.94 9.59
CA VAL A 117 4.74 -9.50 10.55
C VAL A 117 3.94 -10.63 9.91
N LEU A 118 3.53 -10.49 8.64
CA LEU A 118 2.87 -11.57 7.92
C LEU A 118 3.78 -12.78 7.75
N PHE A 119 5.06 -12.58 7.42
CA PHE A 119 6.03 -13.67 7.29
C PHE A 119 6.30 -14.35 8.63
N ALA A 120 6.53 -13.58 9.69
CA ALA A 120 6.72 -14.10 11.04
C ALA A 120 5.48 -14.84 11.54
N GLY A 121 4.28 -14.29 11.30
CA GLY A 121 3.00 -14.93 11.63
C GLY A 121 2.81 -16.23 10.86
N PHE A 122 3.12 -16.25 9.57
CA PHE A 122 3.11 -17.47 8.75
C PHE A 122 4.10 -18.52 9.27
N TRP A 123 5.33 -18.11 9.57
CA TRP A 123 6.38 -19.00 10.09
C TRP A 123 6.01 -19.63 11.43
N VAL A 124 5.53 -18.82 12.38
CA VAL A 124 5.11 -19.28 13.71
C VAL A 124 3.86 -20.16 13.63
N PHE A 125 2.91 -19.81 12.77
CA PHE A 125 1.72 -20.61 12.54
C PHE A 125 2.08 -21.98 11.94
N PHE A 126 2.98 -22.01 10.96
CA PHE A 126 3.45 -23.24 10.34
C PHE A 126 4.28 -24.10 11.30
N SER A 127 5.19 -23.49 12.07
CA SER A 127 6.05 -24.20 13.02
C SER A 127 5.26 -24.81 14.16
N ARG A 128 4.28 -24.08 14.73
CA ARG A 128 3.36 -24.60 15.75
C ARG A 128 2.51 -25.74 15.20
N ARG A 129 2.00 -25.59 13.97
CA ARG A 129 1.16 -26.61 13.33
C ARG A 129 1.91 -27.92 13.07
N LEU A 130 3.18 -27.84 12.68
CA LEU A 130 4.03 -29.03 12.49
C LEU A 130 4.35 -29.71 13.83
N SER A 131 4.64 -28.94 14.88
CA SER A 131 4.93 -29.50 16.20
C SER A 131 3.72 -30.17 16.88
N GLU A 132 2.50 -29.76 16.54
CA GLU A 132 1.26 -30.33 17.10
C GLU A 132 0.82 -31.64 16.42
N GLN A 133 1.29 -31.94 15.22
CA GLN A 133 0.89 -33.15 14.46
C GLN A 133 1.96 -34.23 14.34
N GLY A 134 3.22 -33.93 14.63
CA GLY A 134 4.31 -34.90 14.72
C GLY A 134 5.15 -34.58 15.95
N GLY A 135 5.16 -35.48 16.93
CA GLY A 135 5.76 -35.29 18.26
C GLY A 135 7.28 -35.05 18.24
N GLY A 136 7.68 -33.82 17.93
CA GLY A 136 9.08 -33.40 17.89
C GLY A 136 9.21 -32.11 17.10
N GLY A 137 9.00 -30.97 17.75
CA GLY A 137 9.34 -29.66 17.18
C GLY A 137 10.82 -29.57 16.79
N LEU A 138 11.18 -28.53 16.03
CA LEU A 138 12.50 -28.22 15.45
C LEU A 138 13.68 -28.08 16.45
N GLY A 139 13.55 -28.57 17.68
CA GLY A 139 14.62 -28.74 18.67
C GLY A 139 14.67 -30.13 19.31
N GLY A 140 13.85 -31.10 18.90
CA GLY A 140 13.78 -32.45 19.48
C GLY A 140 14.46 -33.56 18.67
N GLY A 141 14.97 -33.26 17.47
CA GLY A 141 15.47 -34.24 16.50
C GLY A 141 16.93 -34.70 16.67
N PHE A 142 17.56 -34.51 17.84
CA PHE A 142 18.96 -34.89 18.07
C PHE A 142 19.17 -36.11 18.98
N MET A 143 18.11 -36.81 19.43
CA MET A 143 18.25 -37.98 20.33
C MET A 143 18.34 -39.34 19.63
N SER A 144 18.64 -39.42 18.33
CA SER A 144 18.82 -40.72 17.64
C SER A 144 20.28 -41.05 17.30
N PHE A 145 21.26 -40.19 17.59
CA PHE A 145 22.67 -40.48 17.35
C PHE A 145 23.37 -40.82 18.66
N GLY A 146 23.08 -41.98 19.22
CA GLY A 146 23.76 -42.41 20.42
C GLY A 146 23.27 -43.73 20.96
N LYS A 147 23.71 -44.82 20.30
CA LYS A 147 24.37 -45.99 20.91
C LYS A 147 23.93 -47.29 20.25
N SER A 148 24.59 -47.58 19.14
CA SER A 148 24.94 -48.95 18.76
C SER A 148 26.06 -49.47 19.67
N ASN A 149 25.98 -50.77 19.99
CA ASN A 149 26.79 -51.60 20.89
C ASN A 149 26.46 -51.53 22.39
#